data_AF-A0AAJ3DHS7-F1
#
_entry.id   AF-A0AAJ3DHS7-F1
#
_cell.length_a   1.000
_cell.length_b   1.000
_cell.length_c   1.000
_cell.angle_alpha   90.00
_cell.angle_beta   90.00
_cell.angle_gamma   90.00
#
_symmetry.space_group_name_H-M   'P 1'
#
loop_
_entity.id
_entity.type
_entity.pdbx_description
1 polymer ?
#
loop_
_entity_poly.entity_id
_entity_poly.type
_entity_poly.pdbx_seq_one_letter_code
_entity_poly.pdbx_strand_id
1 'polypeptide(L)'
;MRLPTWLAQHLAALRALLVFTVLLGLAYPLALVAVGRIPGLDGRADGSLVSVSGTTVGSSLIGQSFTDADGNPVPRYFQSRPSAAGDGYDPTATSASNLGPESVVDTIAANPDDSTQSLLTQVCSRSRAVGELDGVDGRRPYCTPDGVGAVLAVFRADGLTGRITRVVSVNQVAPATPFVASWQGVPVELAQPDHDYVAEGGIVTPVRGDAPEKPAVPADAVTASGSGLDPHISPAYAEIQVARVARERGADPAAVRRLVAEHTTGRSLGFMGEPGVNVLELNLALDEKFPAR
;
A
#
# COMPACT_ATOMS: atom_id res chain seq x y z
N MET A 1 -33.70 56.30 17.45
CA MET A 1 -34.55 55.61 16.46
C MET A 1 -34.40 54.12 16.65
N ARG A 2 -35.50 53.36 16.71
CA ARG A 2 -35.43 51.89 16.71
C ARG A 2 -35.04 51.44 15.31
N LEU A 3 -33.98 50.63 15.19
CA LEU A 3 -33.57 50.06 13.91
C LEU A 3 -34.68 49.14 13.38
N PRO A 4 -34.90 49.09 12.05
CA PRO A 4 -35.75 48.07 11.44
C PRO A 4 -35.26 46.68 11.85
N THR A 5 -36.20 45.78 12.15
CA THR A 5 -35.90 44.43 12.68
C THR A 5 -34.91 43.67 11.78
N TRP A 6 -35.07 43.75 10.46
CA TRP A 6 -34.17 43.09 9.50
C TRP A 6 -32.73 43.62 9.59
N LEU A 7 -32.55 44.94 9.73
CA LEU A 7 -31.22 45.56 9.84
C LEU A 7 -30.56 45.21 11.17
N ALA A 8 -31.32 45.21 12.27
CA ALA A 8 -30.82 44.78 13.58
C ALA A 8 -30.38 43.30 13.58
N GLN A 9 -31.15 42.43 12.92
CA GLN A 9 -30.80 41.02 12.75
C GLN A 9 -29.52 40.83 11.93
N HIS A 10 -29.37 41.56 10.82
CA HIS A 10 -28.18 41.45 9.96
C HIS A 10 -26.93 41.99 10.66
N LEU A 11 -27.04 43.06 11.45
CA LEU A 11 -25.93 43.57 12.26
C LEU A 11 -25.55 42.60 13.38
N ALA A 12 -26.52 41.95 14.03
CA ALA A 12 -26.25 40.91 15.03
C ALA A 12 -25.54 39.71 14.39
N ALA A 13 -26.00 39.26 13.22
CA ALA A 13 -25.36 38.19 12.46
C ALA A 13 -23.92 38.56 12.02
N LEU A 14 -23.71 39.78 11.51
CA LEU A 14 -22.38 40.26 11.15
C LEU A 14 -21.44 40.32 12.36
N ARG A 15 -21.92 40.80 13.51
CA ARG A 15 -21.13 40.80 14.75
C ARG A 15 -20.77 39.39 15.20
N ALA A 16 -21.73 38.48 15.18
CA ALA A 16 -21.47 37.08 15.53
C ALA A 16 -20.42 36.48 14.58
N LEU A 17 -20.56 36.70 13.27
CA LEU A 17 -19.58 36.29 12.27
C LEU A 17 -18.18 36.84 12.58
N LEU A 18 -18.05 38.15 12.82
CA LEU A 18 -16.76 38.78 13.11
C LEU A 18 -16.14 38.25 14.42
N VAL A 19 -16.95 38.09 15.48
CA VAL A 19 -16.49 37.56 16.76
C VAL A 19 -16.00 36.13 16.60
N PHE A 20 -16.75 35.25 15.94
CA PHE A 20 -16.33 33.87 15.72
C PHE A 20 -15.16 33.75 14.76
N THR A 21 -15.03 34.62 13.75
CA THR A 21 -13.83 34.66 12.89
C THR A 21 -12.59 35.03 13.69
N VAL A 22 -12.65 36.05 14.56
CA VAL A 22 -11.51 36.41 15.40
C VAL A 22 -11.22 35.30 16.42
N LEU A 23 -12.24 34.75 17.06
CA LEU A 23 -12.07 33.75 18.10
C LEU A 23 -11.54 32.42 17.54
N LEU A 24 -12.16 31.89 16.49
CA LEU A 24 -11.87 30.56 15.94
C LEU A 24 -10.81 30.58 14.83
N GLY A 25 -10.69 31.70 14.11
CA GLY A 25 -9.72 31.87 13.03
C GLY A 25 -8.39 32.49 13.44
N LEU A 26 -8.34 33.24 14.57
CA LEU A 26 -7.10 33.88 15.06
C LEU A 26 -6.74 33.44 16.47
N ALA A 27 -7.60 33.70 17.45
CA ALA A 27 -7.26 33.47 18.86
C ALA A 27 -6.99 31.99 19.15
N TYR A 28 -7.84 31.08 18.64
CA TYR A 28 -7.69 29.64 18.84
C TYR A 28 -6.44 29.06 18.15
N PRO A 29 -6.17 29.28 16.84
CA PRO A 29 -4.95 28.77 16.21
C PRO A 29 -3.66 29.31 16.86
N LEU A 30 -3.63 30.61 17.21
CA LEU A 30 -2.47 31.20 17.88
C LEU A 30 -2.24 30.60 19.27
N ALA A 31 -3.31 30.34 20.03
CA ALA A 31 -3.21 29.65 21.31
C ALA A 31 -2.65 28.23 21.14
N LEU A 32 -3.09 27.47 20.12
CA LEU A 32 -2.52 26.15 19.85
C LEU A 32 -1.05 26.20 19.42
N VAL A 33 -0.65 27.18 18.61
CA VAL A 33 0.76 27.38 18.26
C VAL A 33 1.58 27.68 19.52
N ALA A 34 1.10 28.55 20.40
CA ALA A 34 1.78 28.87 21.65
C ALA A 34 1.95 27.62 22.53
N VAL A 35 0.93 26.77 22.64
CA VAL A 35 1.01 25.49 23.36
C VAL A 35 2.00 24.53 22.69
N GLY A 36 2.00 24.46 21.36
CA GLY A 36 2.94 23.62 20.60
C GLY A 36 4.41 24.02 20.77
N ARG A 37 4.69 25.26 21.20
CA ARG A 37 6.06 25.75 21.48
C ARG A 37 6.50 25.53 22.93
N ILE A 38 5.68 24.89 23.76
CA ILE A 38 6.10 24.49 25.11
C ILE A 38 7.23 23.44 25.00
N PRO A 39 8.34 23.59 25.75
CA PRO A 39 9.44 22.64 25.72
C PRO A 39 8.98 21.19 25.92
N GLY A 40 9.38 20.30 25.00
CA GLY A 40 8.99 18.88 25.00
C GLY A 40 7.77 18.56 24.12
N LEU A 41 7.08 19.57 23.58
CA LEU A 41 6.01 19.40 22.58
C LEU A 41 6.40 19.93 21.19
N ASP A 42 7.42 20.78 21.14
CA ASP A 42 7.95 21.45 19.94
C ASP A 42 8.37 20.48 18.85
N GLY A 43 9.06 19.39 19.19
CA GLY A 43 9.45 18.37 18.22
C GLY A 43 8.27 17.76 17.46
N ARG A 44 7.12 17.54 18.13
CA ARG A 44 5.90 17.04 17.48
C ARG A 44 5.22 18.12 16.65
N ALA A 45 5.19 19.36 17.16
CA ALA A 45 4.61 20.50 16.47
C ALA A 45 5.35 20.85 15.17
N ASP A 46 6.66 20.62 15.14
CA ASP A 46 7.51 20.82 13.95
C ASP A 46 7.55 19.60 13.02
N GLY A 47 6.72 18.58 13.28
CA GLY A 47 6.52 17.44 12.38
C GLY A 47 7.34 16.19 12.69
N SER A 48 7.90 16.07 13.90
CA SER A 48 8.68 14.91 14.37
C SER A 48 9.83 14.55 13.42
N LEU A 49 10.60 15.57 13.04
CA LEU A 49 11.71 15.44 12.09
C LEU A 49 12.81 14.54 12.65
N VAL A 50 13.39 13.73 11.76
CA VAL A 50 14.52 12.84 12.05
C VAL A 50 15.73 13.34 11.26
N SER A 51 16.86 13.51 11.95
CA SER A 51 18.08 14.07 11.36
C SER A 51 19.29 13.19 11.64
N VAL A 52 20.15 13.06 10.64
CA VAL A 52 21.44 12.35 10.71
C VAL A 52 22.54 13.35 10.39
N SER A 53 23.54 13.48 11.26
CA SER A 53 24.69 14.39 11.06
C SER A 53 24.31 15.85 10.73
N GLY A 54 23.21 16.34 11.29
CA GLY A 54 22.70 17.69 11.07
C GLY A 54 21.85 17.88 9.80
N THR A 55 21.67 16.83 9.00
CA THR A 55 20.78 16.83 7.82
C THR A 55 19.47 16.15 8.16
N THR A 56 18.34 16.82 7.89
CA THR A 56 17.01 16.22 8.02
C THR A 56 16.81 15.17 6.94
N VAL A 57 16.62 13.92 7.36
CA VAL A 57 16.43 12.77 6.46
C VAL A 57 14.96 12.38 6.34
N GLY A 58 14.08 12.90 7.19
CA GLY A 58 12.66 12.64 7.13
C GLY A 58 11.89 13.02 8.39
N SER A 59 10.77 12.36 8.60
CA SER A 59 9.94 12.42 9.80
C SER A 59 9.63 11.01 10.26
N SER A 60 9.57 10.78 11.57
CA SER A 60 9.14 9.48 12.11
C SER A 60 7.68 9.15 11.79
N LEU A 61 6.91 10.12 11.29
CA LEU A 61 5.50 9.99 10.93
C LEU A 61 5.25 9.77 9.43
N ILE A 62 6.29 9.86 8.59
CA ILE A 62 6.17 9.79 7.13
C ILE A 62 7.03 8.65 6.61
N GLY A 63 6.39 7.68 5.95
CA GLY A 63 7.09 6.59 5.28
C GLY A 63 7.87 7.06 4.06
N GLN A 64 8.85 6.27 3.65
CA GLN A 64 9.70 6.55 2.49
C GLN A 64 9.84 5.30 1.61
N SER A 65 10.13 5.52 0.33
CA SER A 65 10.58 4.44 -0.55
C SER A 65 12.05 4.11 -0.27
N PHE A 66 12.36 2.81 -0.19
CA PHE A 66 13.73 2.30 -0.08
C PHE A 66 14.15 1.56 -1.36
N THR A 67 13.86 2.20 -2.49
CA THR A 67 14.18 1.74 -3.85
C THR A 67 15.30 2.59 -4.46
N ASP A 68 15.96 2.05 -5.49
CA ASP A 68 16.88 2.82 -6.33
C ASP A 68 16.12 3.67 -7.37
N ALA A 69 16.86 4.33 -8.27
CA ALA A 69 16.32 5.22 -9.29
C ALA A 69 15.47 4.49 -10.34
N ASP A 70 15.68 3.18 -10.51
CA ASP A 70 14.92 2.34 -11.42
C ASP A 70 13.70 1.70 -10.73
N GLY A 71 13.48 2.01 -9.44
CA GLY A 71 12.39 1.46 -8.64
C GLY A 71 12.68 0.07 -8.05
N ASN A 72 13.91 -0.44 -8.18
CA ASN A 72 14.25 -1.74 -7.60
C ASN A 72 14.50 -1.60 -6.09
N PRO A 73 14.05 -2.56 -5.27
CA PRO A 73 14.24 -2.51 -3.82
C PRO A 73 15.74 -2.60 -3.47
N VAL A 74 16.22 -1.67 -2.64
CA VAL A 74 17.60 -1.67 -2.16
C VAL A 74 17.76 -2.82 -1.16
N PRO A 75 18.55 -3.89 -1.46
CA PRO A 75 18.50 -5.14 -0.69
C PRO A 75 18.91 -5.01 0.79
N ARG A 76 19.80 -4.05 1.08
CA ARG A 76 20.35 -3.76 2.41
C ARG A 76 19.43 -2.99 3.34
N TYR A 77 18.24 -2.60 2.89
CA TYR A 77 17.23 -1.90 3.69
C TYR A 77 15.98 -2.75 3.87
N PHE A 78 15.28 -2.48 4.97
CA PHE A 78 13.89 -2.89 5.12
C PHE A 78 13.03 -2.09 4.15
N GLN A 79 12.13 -2.79 3.49
CA GLN A 79 11.20 -2.25 2.51
C GLN A 79 9.90 -1.88 3.22
N SER A 80 9.42 -0.69 2.88
CA SER A 80 8.14 -0.17 3.34
C SER A 80 6.97 -0.86 2.62
N ARG A 81 5.75 -0.50 3.01
CA ARG A 81 4.54 -0.95 2.30
C ARG A 81 4.48 -0.35 0.89
N PRO A 82 3.67 -0.89 -0.03
CA PRO A 82 3.36 -0.20 -1.26
C PRO A 82 2.70 1.16 -0.97
N SER A 83 3.01 2.18 -1.77
CA SER A 83 2.38 3.49 -1.72
C SER A 83 1.58 3.74 -2.99
N ALA A 84 0.46 4.47 -2.85
CA ALA A 84 -0.34 4.98 -3.95
C ALA A 84 -0.37 6.52 -3.97
N ALA A 85 0.58 7.17 -3.28
CA ALA A 85 0.72 8.62 -3.24
C ALA A 85 1.68 9.11 -4.33
N GLY A 86 1.15 9.79 -5.36
CA GLY A 86 1.94 10.28 -6.49
C GLY A 86 2.75 9.17 -7.15
N ASP A 87 4.04 9.41 -7.38
CA ASP A 87 5.01 8.44 -7.91
C ASP A 87 5.55 7.46 -6.85
N GLY A 88 4.94 7.44 -5.66
CA GLY A 88 5.33 6.62 -4.52
C GLY A 88 5.86 7.47 -3.37
N TYR A 89 5.16 7.44 -2.24
CA TYR A 89 5.51 8.16 -1.02
C TYR A 89 5.61 9.70 -1.19
N ASP A 90 4.84 10.28 -2.12
CA ASP A 90 4.80 11.74 -2.34
C ASP A 90 3.91 12.45 -1.28
N PRO A 91 4.49 13.29 -0.39
CA PRO A 91 3.74 13.99 0.65
C PRO A 91 2.84 15.11 0.10
N THR A 92 3.02 15.53 -1.15
CA THR A 92 2.19 16.57 -1.79
C THR A 92 0.93 16.00 -2.45
N ALA A 93 0.91 14.71 -2.75
CA ALA A 93 -0.23 14.01 -3.36
C ALA A 93 -1.10 13.27 -2.34
N THR A 94 -0.48 12.57 -1.37
CA THR A 94 -1.15 11.79 -0.29
C THR A 94 -2.46 11.10 -0.70
N SER A 95 -2.37 9.87 -1.22
CA SER A 95 -3.54 9.14 -1.70
C SER A 95 -3.52 7.63 -1.42
N ALA A 96 -4.72 7.05 -1.42
CA ALA A 96 -4.94 5.61 -1.44
C ALA A 96 -5.17 5.12 -2.88
N SER A 97 -5.02 3.81 -3.11
CA SER A 97 -5.31 3.22 -4.43
C SER A 97 -6.79 3.25 -4.81
N ASN A 98 -7.70 3.27 -3.81
CA ASN A 98 -9.16 3.26 -3.99
C ASN A 98 -9.72 2.10 -4.84
N LEU A 99 -8.94 1.02 -5.02
CA LEU A 99 -9.40 -0.18 -5.70
C LEU A 99 -10.23 -1.06 -4.75
N GLY A 100 -11.40 -1.48 -5.21
CA GLY A 100 -12.28 -2.38 -4.47
C GLY A 100 -11.91 -3.86 -4.62
N PRO A 101 -12.48 -4.75 -3.78
CA PRO A 101 -12.21 -6.19 -3.82
C PRO A 101 -12.63 -6.85 -5.14
N GLU A 102 -13.56 -6.26 -5.89
CA GLU A 102 -14.00 -6.75 -7.21
C GLU A 102 -13.06 -6.31 -8.36
N SER A 103 -12.00 -5.55 -8.06
CA SER A 103 -10.94 -5.23 -9.03
C SER A 103 -10.06 -6.47 -9.23
N VAL A 104 -10.50 -7.38 -10.10
CA VAL A 104 -9.83 -8.66 -10.37
C VAL A 104 -9.43 -8.87 -11.82
N VAL A 105 -9.90 -8.02 -12.74
CA VAL A 105 -9.60 -8.08 -14.19
C VAL A 105 -8.73 -6.89 -14.58
N ASP A 106 -7.63 -7.16 -15.26
CA ASP A 106 -6.71 -6.14 -15.77
C ASP A 106 -7.26 -5.48 -17.04
N THR A 107 -6.94 -4.21 -17.26
CA THR A 107 -7.11 -3.59 -18.57
C THR A 107 -5.85 -3.84 -19.37
N ILE A 108 -5.94 -4.64 -20.43
CA ILE A 108 -4.79 -4.99 -21.27
C ILE A 108 -4.95 -4.29 -22.60
N ALA A 109 -4.16 -3.24 -22.82
CA ALA A 109 -4.19 -2.44 -24.03
C ALA A 109 -3.16 -2.94 -25.06
N ALA A 110 -3.37 -2.67 -26.35
CA ALA A 110 -2.34 -2.99 -27.37
C ALA A 110 -1.03 -2.24 -27.13
N ASN A 111 -1.12 -1.01 -26.59
CA ASN A 111 0.02 -0.29 -26.06
C ASN A 111 0.18 -0.63 -24.55
N PRO A 112 1.31 -1.23 -24.13
CA PRO A 112 1.53 -1.59 -22.73
C PRO A 112 1.41 -0.41 -21.75
N ASP A 113 1.77 0.80 -22.18
CA ASP A 113 1.73 2.01 -21.33
C ASP A 113 0.29 2.42 -20.97
N ASP A 114 -0.69 1.99 -21.77
CA ASP A 114 -2.11 2.26 -21.54
C ASP A 114 -2.78 1.14 -20.72
N SER A 115 -2.04 0.08 -20.36
CA SER A 115 -2.56 -1.03 -19.57
C SER A 115 -2.62 -0.68 -18.08
N THR A 116 -3.64 -1.19 -17.38
CA THR A 116 -3.80 -0.98 -15.94
C THR A 116 -4.03 -2.29 -15.22
N GLN A 117 -3.29 -2.50 -14.13
CA GLN A 117 -3.42 -3.70 -13.29
C GLN A 117 -4.57 -3.54 -12.30
N SER A 118 -5.39 -4.58 -12.22
CA SER A 118 -6.36 -4.79 -11.16
C SER A 118 -5.70 -4.90 -9.78
N LEU A 119 -6.48 -4.73 -8.72
CA LEU A 119 -6.00 -4.95 -7.35
C LEU A 119 -5.44 -6.37 -7.19
N LEU A 120 -6.12 -7.36 -7.76
CA LEU A 120 -5.68 -8.76 -7.67
C LEU A 120 -4.30 -8.95 -8.31
N THR A 121 -4.09 -8.46 -9.54
CA THR A 121 -2.78 -8.54 -10.20
C THR A 121 -1.71 -7.76 -9.44
N GLN A 122 -2.01 -6.57 -8.92
CA GLN A 122 -1.05 -5.83 -8.07
C GLN A 122 -0.64 -6.62 -6.82
N VAL A 123 -1.59 -7.30 -6.17
CA VAL A 123 -1.31 -8.15 -5.00
C VAL A 123 -0.45 -9.36 -5.40
N CYS A 124 -0.76 -9.99 -6.52
CA CYS A 124 -0.03 -11.15 -7.02
C CYS A 124 1.40 -10.82 -7.40
N SER A 125 1.61 -9.73 -8.16
CA SER A 125 2.92 -9.30 -8.62
C SER A 125 3.82 -8.90 -7.45
N ARG A 126 3.29 -8.13 -6.50
CA ARG A 126 3.99 -7.76 -5.26
C ARG A 126 4.32 -8.97 -4.39
N SER A 127 3.38 -9.90 -4.21
CA SER A 127 3.62 -11.09 -3.39
C SER A 127 4.73 -11.97 -3.96
N ARG A 128 4.72 -12.13 -5.29
CA ARG A 128 5.79 -12.84 -6.00
C ARG A 128 7.14 -12.13 -5.82
N ALA A 129 7.19 -10.83 -6.08
CA ALA A 129 8.42 -10.03 -5.97
C ALA A 129 9.00 -10.04 -4.54
N VAL A 130 8.15 -9.90 -3.50
CA VAL A 130 8.58 -9.99 -2.10
C VAL A 130 9.09 -11.40 -1.79
N GLY A 131 8.39 -12.44 -2.25
CA GLY A 131 8.84 -13.83 -2.09
C GLY A 131 10.21 -14.10 -2.71
N GLU A 132 10.43 -13.60 -3.93
CA GLU A 132 11.71 -13.71 -4.64
C GLU A 132 12.84 -12.92 -3.92
N LEU A 133 12.54 -11.72 -3.45
CA LEU A 133 13.50 -10.85 -2.77
C LEU A 133 13.94 -11.40 -1.40
N ASP A 134 13.00 -11.96 -0.64
CA ASP A 134 13.22 -12.46 0.73
C ASP A 134 13.51 -13.96 0.82
N GLY A 135 13.37 -14.70 -0.28
CA GLY A 135 13.55 -16.14 -0.30
C GLY A 135 12.46 -16.89 0.47
N VAL A 136 11.22 -16.40 0.42
CA VAL A 136 10.03 -17.01 1.04
C VAL A 136 8.99 -17.39 -0.02
N ASP A 137 8.00 -18.23 0.34
CA ASP A 137 6.93 -18.62 -0.59
C ASP A 137 6.03 -17.41 -0.94
N GLY A 138 6.19 -16.89 -2.16
CA GLY A 138 5.42 -15.75 -2.68
C GLY A 138 4.02 -16.11 -3.20
N ARG A 139 3.66 -17.41 -3.24
CA ARG A 139 2.38 -17.87 -3.82
C ARG A 139 1.18 -17.43 -2.98
N ARG A 140 0.05 -17.19 -3.66
CA ARG A 140 -1.22 -16.80 -3.05
C ARG A 140 -2.41 -17.49 -3.71
N PRO A 141 -3.52 -17.75 -2.98
CA PRO A 141 -4.61 -18.59 -3.48
C PRO A 141 -5.31 -18.13 -4.75
N TYR A 142 -5.15 -16.88 -5.22
CA TYR A 142 -5.79 -16.38 -6.44
C TYR A 142 -4.78 -15.81 -7.44
N CYS A 143 -3.52 -16.24 -7.33
CA CYS A 143 -2.43 -15.75 -8.14
C CYS A 143 -1.88 -16.87 -9.01
N THR A 144 -1.58 -16.52 -10.25
CA THR A 144 -0.90 -17.40 -11.18
C THR A 144 0.61 -17.46 -10.88
N PRO A 145 1.35 -18.46 -11.39
CA PRO A 145 2.80 -18.53 -11.23
C PRO A 145 3.55 -17.35 -11.84
N ASP A 146 3.02 -16.76 -12.92
CA ASP A 146 3.56 -15.56 -13.56
C ASP A 146 3.27 -14.26 -12.79
N GLY A 147 2.46 -14.31 -11.71
CA GLY A 147 2.26 -13.20 -10.79
C GLY A 147 1.11 -12.26 -11.16
N VAL A 148 0.14 -12.74 -11.95
CA VAL A 148 -1.12 -12.02 -12.23
C VAL A 148 -2.30 -12.67 -11.51
N GLY A 149 -3.46 -12.02 -11.53
CA GLY A 149 -4.68 -12.62 -10.98
C GLY A 149 -5.14 -13.85 -11.76
N ALA A 150 -5.38 -14.96 -11.09
CA ALA A 150 -5.90 -16.19 -11.68
C ALA A 150 -7.41 -16.06 -11.93
N VAL A 151 -7.78 -15.45 -13.06
CA VAL A 151 -9.18 -15.12 -13.37
C VAL A 151 -9.56 -15.61 -14.77
N LEU A 152 -10.72 -16.25 -14.85
CA LEU A 152 -11.32 -16.69 -16.11
C LEU A 152 -12.55 -15.85 -16.45
N ALA A 153 -12.77 -15.57 -17.73
CA ALA A 153 -14.08 -15.25 -18.28
C ALA A 153 -14.71 -16.55 -18.81
N VAL A 154 -15.81 -16.97 -18.20
CA VAL A 154 -16.51 -18.20 -18.57
C VAL A 154 -17.80 -17.86 -19.32
N PHE A 155 -17.87 -18.26 -20.58
CA PHE A 155 -19.05 -18.07 -21.43
C PHE A 155 -19.92 -19.32 -21.41
N ARG A 156 -21.23 -19.14 -21.32
CA ARG A 156 -22.21 -20.22 -21.32
C ARG A 156 -23.28 -20.02 -22.39
N ALA A 157 -23.86 -21.12 -22.84
CA ALA A 157 -24.85 -21.12 -23.91
C ALA A 157 -26.09 -20.25 -23.60
N ASP A 158 -26.52 -20.19 -22.34
CA ASP A 158 -27.72 -19.46 -21.92
C ASP A 158 -27.36 -18.25 -21.04
N GLY A 159 -26.25 -17.59 -21.34
CA GLY A 159 -25.73 -16.42 -20.59
C GLY A 159 -25.16 -16.82 -19.23
N LEU A 160 -26.01 -16.92 -18.20
CA LEU A 160 -25.59 -17.28 -16.84
C LEU A 160 -25.66 -18.79 -16.56
N THR A 161 -26.40 -19.53 -17.37
CA THR A 161 -26.65 -20.97 -17.20
C THR A 161 -26.28 -21.77 -18.44
N GLY A 162 -26.39 -23.09 -18.35
CA GLY A 162 -26.12 -23.99 -19.46
C GLY A 162 -24.64 -24.39 -19.57
N ARG A 163 -24.34 -25.13 -20.64
CA ARG A 163 -23.00 -25.65 -20.90
C ARG A 163 -22.00 -24.53 -21.16
N ILE A 164 -20.76 -24.72 -20.72
CA ILE A 164 -19.66 -23.81 -21.02
C ILE A 164 -19.31 -23.95 -22.50
N THR A 165 -19.19 -22.82 -23.19
CA THR A 165 -18.91 -22.76 -24.63
C THR A 165 -17.52 -22.23 -24.92
N ARG A 166 -17.00 -21.33 -24.09
CA ARG A 166 -15.69 -20.68 -24.23
C ARG A 166 -15.15 -20.27 -22.86
N VAL A 167 -13.83 -20.34 -22.69
CA VAL A 167 -13.16 -19.94 -21.46
C VAL A 167 -11.88 -19.18 -21.82
N VAL A 168 -11.70 -18.00 -21.23
CA VAL A 168 -10.53 -17.14 -21.48
C VAL A 168 -9.85 -16.80 -20.16
N SER A 169 -8.53 -16.91 -20.08
CA SER A 169 -7.72 -16.36 -18.99
C SER A 169 -7.56 -14.86 -19.21
N VAL A 170 -8.28 -14.05 -18.43
CA VAL A 170 -8.46 -12.62 -18.77
C VAL A 170 -7.29 -11.72 -18.39
N ASN A 171 -6.40 -12.19 -17.51
CA ASN A 171 -5.21 -11.44 -17.07
C ASN A 171 -3.91 -11.95 -17.72
N GLN A 172 -3.99 -12.88 -18.68
CA GLN A 172 -2.83 -13.45 -19.35
C GLN A 172 -2.97 -13.31 -20.86
N VAL A 173 -1.96 -12.70 -21.48
CA VAL A 173 -1.83 -12.55 -22.94
C VAL A 173 -0.60 -13.29 -23.45
N ALA A 174 -0.56 -13.61 -24.74
CA ALA A 174 0.64 -14.20 -25.35
C ALA A 174 1.85 -13.26 -25.14
N PRO A 175 3.05 -13.80 -24.84
CA PRO A 175 3.46 -15.21 -24.94
C PRO A 175 3.26 -16.03 -23.66
N ALA A 176 2.45 -15.58 -22.70
CA ALA A 176 2.16 -16.37 -21.49
C ALA A 176 1.46 -17.70 -21.84
N THR A 177 1.37 -18.58 -20.84
CA THR A 177 0.58 -19.82 -20.95
C THR A 177 -0.59 -19.73 -19.98
N PRO A 178 -1.80 -20.18 -20.37
CA PRO A 178 -2.94 -20.22 -19.46
C PRO A 178 -2.58 -20.96 -18.18
N PHE A 179 -2.85 -20.36 -17.02
CA PHE A 179 -2.52 -20.95 -15.72
C PHE A 179 -3.25 -22.29 -15.47
N VAL A 180 -4.33 -22.55 -16.21
CA VAL A 180 -5.00 -23.85 -16.32
C VAL A 180 -5.24 -24.18 -17.79
N ALA A 181 -4.93 -25.42 -18.21
CA ALA A 181 -5.06 -25.81 -19.62
C ALA A 181 -6.52 -25.97 -20.08
N SER A 182 -7.41 -26.36 -19.17
CA SER A 182 -8.84 -26.54 -19.44
C SER A 182 -9.67 -26.28 -18.20
N TRP A 183 -10.90 -25.82 -18.38
CA TRP A 183 -11.88 -25.61 -17.32
C TRP A 183 -13.15 -26.38 -17.63
N GLN A 184 -13.47 -27.36 -16.79
CA GLN A 184 -14.64 -28.26 -16.96
C GLN A 184 -14.72 -28.89 -18.37
N GLY A 185 -13.57 -29.27 -18.94
CA GLY A 185 -13.47 -29.92 -20.25
C GLY A 185 -13.38 -28.97 -21.44
N VAL A 186 -13.45 -27.65 -21.23
CA VAL A 186 -13.26 -26.64 -22.28
C VAL A 186 -11.82 -26.09 -22.22
N PRO A 187 -11.06 -26.08 -23.33
CA PRO A 187 -9.72 -25.48 -23.36
C PRO A 187 -9.76 -24.00 -22.98
N VAL A 188 -8.76 -23.52 -22.24
CA VAL A 188 -8.65 -22.11 -21.87
C VAL A 188 -7.79 -21.35 -22.88
N GLU A 189 -8.37 -20.28 -23.43
CA GLU A 189 -7.69 -19.34 -24.33
C GLU A 189 -6.99 -18.23 -23.53
N LEU A 190 -6.00 -17.57 -24.14
CA LEU A 190 -5.43 -16.33 -23.62
C LEU A 190 -6.27 -15.13 -24.02
N ALA A 191 -6.22 -14.08 -23.22
CA ALA A 191 -6.80 -12.79 -23.55
C ALA A 191 -6.14 -12.17 -24.79
N GLN A 192 -6.89 -11.33 -25.48
CA GLN A 192 -6.42 -10.44 -26.53
C GLN A 192 -6.39 -9.00 -26.02
N PRO A 193 -5.40 -8.19 -26.41
CA PRO A 193 -5.39 -6.76 -26.08
C PRO A 193 -6.63 -6.04 -26.60
N ASP A 194 -7.02 -4.96 -25.90
CA ASP A 194 -8.16 -4.09 -26.19
C ASP A 194 -9.53 -4.81 -26.21
N HIS A 195 -9.65 -5.95 -25.53
CA HIS A 195 -10.87 -6.76 -25.51
C HIS A 195 -11.53 -6.80 -24.13
N ASP A 196 -12.82 -6.44 -24.06
CA ASP A 196 -13.63 -6.53 -22.83
C ASP A 196 -14.50 -7.80 -22.83
N TYR A 197 -13.99 -8.84 -22.19
CA TYR A 197 -14.68 -10.12 -22.06
C TYR A 197 -15.90 -10.07 -21.13
N VAL A 198 -15.97 -9.07 -20.23
CA VAL A 198 -17.13 -8.89 -19.35
C VAL A 198 -18.29 -8.29 -20.15
N ALA A 199 -18.02 -7.30 -21.00
CA ALA A 199 -19.00 -6.74 -21.93
C ALA A 199 -19.49 -7.76 -22.97
N GLU A 200 -18.66 -8.73 -23.36
CA GLU A 200 -19.06 -9.86 -24.23
C GLU A 200 -20.00 -10.87 -23.51
N GLY A 201 -20.19 -10.75 -22.20
CA GLY A 201 -21.04 -11.63 -21.39
C GLY A 201 -20.29 -12.77 -20.69
N GLY A 202 -18.96 -12.68 -20.61
CA GLY A 202 -18.14 -13.63 -19.85
C GLY A 202 -18.32 -13.45 -18.35
N ILE A 203 -18.56 -14.56 -17.65
CA ILE A 203 -18.69 -14.56 -16.19
C ILE A 203 -17.29 -14.57 -15.56
N VAL A 204 -16.93 -13.47 -14.90
CA VAL A 204 -15.66 -13.34 -14.16
C VAL A 204 -15.62 -14.36 -13.03
N THR A 205 -14.68 -15.29 -13.13
CA THR A 205 -14.53 -16.43 -12.24
C THR A 205 -13.10 -16.47 -11.71
N PRO A 206 -12.82 -15.87 -10.53
CA PRO A 206 -11.54 -16.04 -9.85
C PRO A 206 -11.32 -17.50 -9.48
N VAL A 207 -10.18 -18.05 -9.86
CA VAL A 207 -9.84 -19.46 -9.64
C VAL A 207 -8.88 -19.56 -8.47
N ARG A 208 -9.26 -20.38 -7.49
CA ARG A 208 -8.41 -20.64 -6.34
C ARG A 208 -7.34 -21.68 -6.70
N GLY A 209 -6.06 -21.31 -6.61
CA GLY A 209 -4.90 -22.19 -6.77
C GLY A 209 -4.55 -23.00 -5.51
N ASP A 210 -3.39 -23.63 -5.53
CA ASP A 210 -2.87 -24.58 -4.53
C ASP A 210 -2.05 -23.92 -3.41
N ALA A 211 -1.95 -22.59 -3.41
CA ALA A 211 -1.18 -21.86 -2.42
C ALA A 211 -1.72 -22.08 -0.99
N PRO A 212 -0.87 -21.96 0.05
CA PRO A 212 -1.27 -22.09 1.44
C PRO A 212 -2.41 -21.12 1.82
N GLU A 213 -3.31 -21.54 2.72
CA GLU A 213 -4.38 -20.66 3.23
C GLU A 213 -3.85 -19.40 3.91
N LYS A 214 -2.66 -19.49 4.51
CA LYS A 214 -1.93 -18.39 5.12
C LYS A 214 -0.64 -18.17 4.33
N PRO A 215 -0.61 -17.22 3.38
CA PRO A 215 0.59 -16.90 2.61
C PRO A 215 1.76 -16.51 3.53
N ALA A 216 2.99 -16.85 3.13
CA ALA A 216 4.19 -16.45 3.89
C ALA A 216 4.42 -14.94 3.81
N VAL A 217 4.12 -14.32 2.66
CA VAL A 217 4.14 -12.87 2.47
C VAL A 217 2.92 -12.23 3.14
N PRO A 218 3.09 -11.38 4.16
CA PRO A 218 1.99 -10.74 4.88
C PRO A 218 1.12 -9.80 4.02
N ALA A 219 -0.06 -9.44 4.52
CA ALA A 219 -1.01 -8.61 3.79
C ALA A 219 -0.51 -7.17 3.59
N ASP A 220 0.18 -6.58 4.57
CA ASP A 220 0.70 -5.21 4.51
C ASP A 220 1.85 -5.06 3.50
N ALA A 221 2.56 -6.14 3.17
CA ALA A 221 3.59 -6.17 2.13
C ALA A 221 3.05 -5.97 0.71
N VAL A 222 1.77 -6.30 0.48
CA VAL A 222 1.16 -6.30 -0.86
C VAL A 222 0.04 -5.28 -1.02
N THR A 223 -0.52 -4.80 0.09
CA THR A 223 -1.61 -3.81 0.12
C THR A 223 -1.08 -2.42 0.45
N ALA A 224 -1.43 -1.46 -0.41
CA ALA A 224 -1.09 -0.06 -0.17
C ALA A 224 -1.81 0.48 1.07
N SER A 225 -1.20 1.46 1.73
CA SER A 225 -1.81 2.12 2.88
C SER A 225 -2.87 3.15 2.47
N GLY A 226 -3.76 3.51 3.41
CA GLY A 226 -4.82 4.50 3.16
C GLY A 226 -4.31 5.94 3.01
N SER A 227 -3.14 6.27 3.58
CA SER A 227 -2.51 7.59 3.41
C SER A 227 -1.52 7.64 2.24
N GLY A 228 -1.01 6.48 1.81
CA GLY A 228 0.16 6.38 0.91
C GLY A 228 1.49 6.78 1.57
N LEU A 229 1.51 7.16 2.85
CA LEU A 229 2.70 7.65 3.57
C LEU A 229 2.93 6.90 4.88
N ASP A 230 2.48 5.65 4.96
CA ASP A 230 2.56 4.86 6.19
C ASP A 230 4.02 4.57 6.56
N PRO A 231 4.51 5.03 7.73
CA PRO A 231 5.87 4.77 8.18
C PRO A 231 6.04 3.36 8.77
N HIS A 232 4.95 2.62 8.98
CA HIS A 232 4.98 1.32 9.66
C HIS A 232 4.77 0.14 8.71
N ILE A 233 5.46 -0.96 9.03
CA ILE A 233 5.15 -2.32 8.55
C ILE A 233 4.79 -3.22 9.73
N SER A 234 4.10 -4.33 9.47
CA SER A 234 3.83 -5.34 10.47
C SER A 234 5.13 -6.02 10.94
N PRO A 235 5.20 -6.51 12.18
CA PRO A 235 6.34 -7.32 12.63
C PRO A 235 6.55 -8.59 11.79
N ALA A 236 5.47 -9.15 11.23
CA ALA A 236 5.55 -10.29 10.34
C ALA A 236 6.27 -9.93 9.02
N TYR A 237 5.98 -8.73 8.48
CA TYR A 237 6.65 -8.29 7.25
C TYR A 237 8.11 -7.90 7.52
N ALA A 238 8.41 -7.31 8.68
CA ALA A 238 9.78 -7.08 9.09
C ALA A 238 10.56 -8.41 9.23
N GLU A 239 9.97 -9.44 9.86
CA GLU A 239 10.64 -10.72 10.11
C GLU A 239 11.06 -11.43 8.82
N ILE A 240 10.21 -11.46 7.78
CA ILE A 240 10.59 -12.13 6.52
C ILE A 240 11.79 -11.46 5.84
N GLN A 241 12.03 -10.18 6.11
CA GLN A 241 13.12 -9.39 5.55
C GLN A 241 14.45 -9.53 6.31
N VAL A 242 14.42 -10.03 7.55
CA VAL A 242 15.58 -10.12 8.45
C VAL A 242 16.72 -10.90 7.80
N ALA A 243 16.43 -12.05 7.18
CA ALA A 243 17.45 -12.92 6.61
C ALA A 243 18.21 -12.23 5.46
N ARG A 244 17.46 -11.55 4.58
CA ARG A 244 18.03 -10.73 3.49
C ARG A 244 18.88 -9.61 4.06
N VAL A 245 18.31 -8.76 4.91
CA VAL A 245 18.99 -7.58 5.44
C VAL A 245 20.25 -7.98 6.23
N ALA A 246 20.19 -9.00 7.06
CA ALA A 246 21.34 -9.49 7.82
C ALA A 246 22.48 -9.95 6.89
N ARG A 247 22.16 -10.69 5.82
CA ARG A 247 23.14 -11.12 4.81
C ARG A 247 23.80 -9.94 4.11
N GLU A 248 23.02 -8.98 3.63
CA GLU A 248 23.54 -7.81 2.90
C GLU A 248 24.39 -6.89 3.81
N ARG A 249 24.14 -6.92 5.12
CA ARG A 249 24.89 -6.14 6.12
C ARG A 249 26.03 -6.90 6.78
N GLY A 250 26.21 -8.19 6.47
CA GLY A 250 27.17 -9.05 7.18
C GLY A 250 26.91 -9.15 8.69
N ALA A 251 25.64 -9.03 9.11
CA ALA A 251 25.20 -9.00 10.49
C ALA A 251 24.62 -10.36 10.92
N ASP A 252 24.60 -10.61 12.23
CA ASP A 252 23.86 -11.76 12.81
C ASP A 252 22.34 -11.52 12.70
N PRO A 253 21.56 -12.45 12.09
CA PRO A 253 20.11 -12.35 12.05
C PRO A 253 19.47 -12.11 13.43
N ALA A 254 20.01 -12.69 14.50
CA ALA A 254 19.47 -12.46 15.85
C ALA A 254 19.69 -11.01 16.32
N ALA A 255 20.76 -10.35 15.89
CA ALA A 255 20.99 -8.94 16.17
C ALA A 255 20.04 -8.02 15.39
N VAL A 256 19.76 -8.36 14.13
CA VAL A 256 18.78 -7.64 13.31
C VAL A 256 17.36 -7.79 13.88
N ARG A 257 16.96 -8.98 14.36
CA ARG A 257 15.67 -9.15 15.05
C ARG A 257 15.55 -8.31 16.32
N ARG A 258 16.63 -8.15 17.08
CA ARG A 258 16.63 -7.25 18.25
C ARG A 258 16.38 -5.80 17.84
N LEU A 259 17.00 -5.34 16.75
CA LEU A 259 16.72 -4.02 16.20
C LEU A 259 15.26 -3.86 15.78
N VAL A 260 14.68 -4.85 15.10
CA VAL A 260 13.25 -4.86 14.75
C VAL A 260 12.39 -4.72 16.00
N ALA A 261 12.67 -5.50 17.05
CA ALA A 261 11.94 -5.44 18.32
C ALA A 261 12.09 -4.08 19.03
N GLU A 262 13.28 -3.48 19.03
CA GLU A 262 13.56 -2.15 19.59
C GLU A 262 12.73 -1.04 18.90
N HIS A 263 12.45 -1.20 17.60
CA HIS A 263 11.68 -0.25 16.78
C HIS A 263 10.24 -0.70 16.54
N THR A 264 9.77 -1.71 17.27
CA THR A 264 8.37 -2.14 17.23
C THR A 264 7.56 -1.38 18.28
N THR A 265 6.63 -0.54 17.83
CA THR A 265 5.64 0.08 18.71
C THR A 265 4.55 -0.93 19.04
N GLY A 266 4.23 -1.07 20.33
CA GLY A 266 3.16 -1.95 20.82
C GLY A 266 1.76 -1.36 20.61
N ARG A 267 0.73 -2.12 21.04
CA ARG A 267 -0.66 -1.65 20.99
C ARG A 267 -0.90 -0.50 21.97
N SER A 268 -1.63 0.51 21.53
CA SER A 268 -2.11 1.59 22.40
C SER A 268 -2.99 1.02 23.50
N LEU A 269 -2.68 1.36 24.76
CA LEU A 269 -3.37 0.83 25.96
C LEU A 269 -3.39 -0.72 26.04
N GLY A 270 -2.55 -1.42 25.27
CA GLY A 270 -2.50 -2.89 25.22
C GLY A 270 -3.55 -3.57 24.32
N PHE A 271 -4.54 -2.85 23.78
CA PHE A 271 -5.61 -3.45 22.96
C PHE A 271 -6.03 -2.65 21.74
N MET A 272 -5.70 -1.36 21.66
CA MET A 272 -6.05 -0.51 20.51
C MET A 272 -4.94 -0.54 19.45
N GLY A 273 -5.32 -0.81 18.21
CA GLY A 273 -4.41 -0.88 17.07
C GLY A 273 -3.61 -2.16 16.99
N GLU A 274 -2.63 -2.16 16.10
CA GLU A 274 -1.74 -3.29 15.83
C GLU A 274 -0.28 -2.89 16.10
N PRO A 275 0.59 -3.83 16.49
CA PRO A 275 2.01 -3.54 16.57
C PRO A 275 2.57 -3.16 15.20
N GLY A 276 3.46 -2.18 15.16
CA GLY A 276 4.05 -1.67 13.91
C GLY A 276 5.53 -1.35 14.08
N VAL A 277 6.31 -1.59 13.05
CA VAL A 277 7.75 -1.34 13.00
C VAL A 277 8.00 -0.09 12.17
N ASN A 278 8.61 0.95 12.75
CA ASN A 278 8.94 2.18 12.01
C ASN A 278 10.11 1.93 11.06
N VAL A 279 9.87 1.99 9.75
CA VAL A 279 10.87 1.58 8.74
C VAL A 279 12.02 2.59 8.65
N LEU A 280 11.73 3.89 8.71
CA LEU A 280 12.76 4.92 8.65
C LEU A 280 13.71 4.81 9.85
N GLU A 281 13.15 4.81 11.06
CA GLU A 281 13.96 4.73 12.28
C GLU A 281 14.75 3.41 12.34
N LEU A 282 14.14 2.29 11.94
CA LEU A 282 14.82 1.00 11.86
C LEU A 282 15.99 1.02 10.87
N ASN A 283 15.80 1.56 9.66
CA ASN A 283 16.86 1.63 8.66
C ASN A 283 18.00 2.56 9.08
N LEU A 284 17.71 3.65 9.78
CA LEU A 284 18.74 4.52 10.36
C LEU A 284 19.53 3.82 11.47
N ALA A 285 18.84 3.10 12.37
CA ALA A 285 19.50 2.31 13.41
C ALA A 285 20.33 1.15 12.81
N LEU A 286 19.89 0.60 11.67
CA LEU A 286 20.64 -0.39 10.91
C LEU A 286 21.92 0.21 10.33
N ASP A 287 21.87 1.42 9.77
CA ASP A 287 23.05 2.13 9.25
C ASP A 287 24.08 2.45 10.34
N GLU A 288 23.61 2.82 11.53
CA GLU A 288 24.49 3.11 12.68
C GLU A 288 25.15 1.83 13.23
N LYS A 289 24.39 0.76 13.47
CA LYS A 289 24.92 -0.47 14.09
C LYS A 289 25.63 -1.39 13.10
N PHE A 290 25.18 -1.42 11.85
CA PHE A 290 25.66 -2.30 10.77
C PHE A 290 25.87 -1.50 9.48
N PRO A 291 26.87 -0.60 9.44
CA PRO A 291 27.14 0.19 8.25
C PRO A 291 27.42 -0.72 7.05
N ALA A 292 26.76 -0.44 5.93
CA ALA A 292 27.02 -1.15 4.68
C ALA A 292 28.47 -0.91 4.27
N ARG A 293 29.19 -1.99 3.94
CA ARG A 293 30.56 -1.93 3.43
C ARG A 293 30.59 -1.59 1.94
#